data_AF-A0A183M4V6-F1
#
_entry.id   AF-A0A183M4V6-F1
#
_cell.length_a   1.000
_cell.length_b   1.000
_cell.length_c   1.000
_cell.angle_alpha   90.00
_cell.angle_beta   90.00
_cell.angle_gamma   90.00
#
_symmetry.space_group_name_H-M   'P 1'
#
loop_
_entity.id
_entity.type
_entity.pdbx_description
1 polymer ?
#
loop_
_entity_poly.entity_id
_entity_poly.type
_entity_poly.pdbx_seq_one_letter_code
_entity_poly.pdbx_strand_id
1 'polypeptide(L)'
;MVVEERNRAEDELEKGEWAGPKVVESVDPLGRAVQTLTSEHLSPKVIPSHAQSDECMWSEKTVNLLRLEREKQIIRRREDQRRQRYFDRLKHWNKSDYLNEDSI
;
A
#
# COMPACT_ATOMS: atom_id res chain seq x y z
N MET A 1 3.12 10.77 18.42
CA MET A 1 2.26 9.93 19.27
C MET A 1 1.78 10.63 20.53
N VAL A 2 2.51 10.71 21.65
CA VAL A 2 1.91 11.20 22.93
C VAL A 2 1.36 12.64 22.86
N VAL A 3 2.02 13.53 22.11
CA VAL A 3 1.58 14.93 21.98
C VAL A 3 0.33 15.06 21.09
N GLU A 4 0.25 14.30 19.99
CA GLU A 4 -0.93 14.31 19.11
C GLU A 4 -2.16 13.74 19.79
N GLU A 5 -1.99 12.69 20.61
CA GLU A 5 -3.08 12.09 21.38
C GLU A 5 -3.61 13.03 22.46
N ARG A 6 -2.73 13.81 23.09
CA ARG A 6 -3.13 14.85 24.05
C ARG A 6 -3.88 15.99 23.38
N ASN A 7 -3.34 16.53 22.30
CA ASN A 7 -3.98 17.61 21.55
C ASN A 7 -5.34 17.17 21.01
N ARG A 8 -5.44 15.91 20.56
CA ARG A 8 -6.70 15.31 20.13
C ARG A 8 -7.72 15.25 21.27
N ALA A 9 -7.30 14.79 22.44
CA ALA A 9 -8.18 14.70 23.60
C ALA A 9 -8.64 16.09 24.09
N GLU A 10 -7.75 17.09 24.06
CA GLU A 10 -8.09 18.48 24.42
C GLU A 10 -9.13 19.07 23.45
N ASP A 11 -8.92 18.91 22.14
CA ASP A 11 -9.85 19.43 21.13
C ASP A 11 -11.20 18.70 21.12
N GLU A 12 -11.22 17.37 21.33
CA GLU A 12 -12.48 16.60 21.46
C GLU A 12 -13.28 17.06 22.70
N LEU A 13 -12.61 17.46 23.78
CA LEU A 13 -13.27 17.97 24.99
C LEU A 13 -13.75 19.42 24.85
N GLU A 14 -12.97 20.28 24.19
CA GLU A 14 -13.30 21.72 24.06
C GLU A 14 -14.30 22.01 22.94
N LYS A 15 -14.14 21.36 21.78
CA LYS A 15 -14.89 21.67 20.55
C LYS A 15 -15.90 20.57 20.18
N GLY A 16 -15.84 19.43 20.87
CA GLY A 16 -16.69 18.27 20.59
C GLY A 16 -16.24 17.42 19.40
N GLU A 17 -15.29 17.89 18.60
CA GLU A 17 -14.76 17.19 17.43
C GLU A 17 -13.28 17.51 17.18
N TRP A 18 -12.50 16.50 16.80
CA TRP A 18 -11.12 16.67 16.33
C TRP A 18 -11.10 16.99 14.82
N ALA A 19 -10.64 18.19 14.49
CA ALA A 19 -10.41 18.67 13.12
C ALA A 19 -8.96 18.47 12.64
N GLY A 20 -8.30 17.40 13.09
CA GLY A 20 -6.95 17.07 12.60
C GLY A 20 -6.96 16.24 11.32
N PRO A 21 -5.77 15.92 10.78
CA PRO A 21 -5.62 15.21 9.52
C PRO A 21 -6.29 13.84 9.57
N LYS A 22 -7.35 13.68 8.76
CA LYS A 22 -8.03 12.40 8.56
C LYS A 22 -7.51 11.75 7.28
N VAL A 23 -7.26 10.45 7.34
CA VAL A 23 -6.89 9.67 6.16
C VAL A 23 -8.15 9.36 5.36
N VAL A 24 -8.17 9.76 4.10
CA VAL A 24 -9.28 9.58 3.15
C VAL A 24 -8.76 8.77 1.96
N GLU A 25 -9.62 7.91 1.41
CA GLU A 25 -9.34 7.20 0.16
C GLU A 25 -9.49 8.16 -1.02
N SER A 26 -8.45 8.25 -1.85
CA SER A 26 -8.43 9.03 -3.07
C SER A 26 -7.79 8.24 -4.21
N VAL A 27 -7.74 8.87 -5.39
CA VAL A 27 -7.19 8.26 -6.59
C VAL A 27 -6.07 9.16 -7.13
N ASP A 28 -4.91 8.55 -7.36
CA ASP A 28 -3.75 9.21 -7.98
C ASP A 28 -4.04 9.53 -9.46
N PRO A 29 -3.30 10.43 -10.15
CA PRO A 29 -3.52 10.73 -11.56
C PRO A 29 -3.45 9.50 -12.48
N LEU A 30 -2.79 8.42 -12.06
CA LEU A 30 -2.73 7.14 -12.78
C LEU A 30 -3.92 6.20 -12.51
N GLY A 31 -4.92 6.62 -11.73
CA GLY A 31 -6.10 5.81 -11.42
C GLY A 31 -5.90 4.78 -10.30
N ARG A 32 -4.79 4.86 -9.56
CA ARG A 32 -4.51 3.94 -8.43
C ARG A 32 -5.13 4.47 -7.14
N ALA A 33 -5.69 3.59 -6.33
CA ALA A 33 -6.18 3.92 -5.00
C ALA A 33 -5.00 4.32 -4.09
N VAL A 34 -5.09 5.50 -3.47
CA VAL A 34 -4.09 6.05 -2.55
C VAL A 34 -4.79 6.60 -1.33
N GLN A 35 -4.16 6.47 -0.17
CA GLN A 35 -4.61 7.11 1.06
C GLN A 35 -4.00 8.52 1.14
N THR A 36 -4.84 9.54 1.23
CA THR A 36 -4.41 10.95 1.32
C THR A 36 -5.07 11.63 2.50
N LEU A 37 -4.45 12.69 3.03
CA LEU A 37 -5.07 13.49 4.10
C LEU A 37 -6.21 14.37 3.55
N THR A 38 -7.12 14.78 4.44
CA THR A 38 -8.14 15.79 4.12
C THR A 38 -7.51 17.07 3.56
N SER A 39 -8.20 17.70 2.60
CA SER A 39 -7.69 18.81 1.79
C SER A 39 -7.14 19.99 2.60
N GLU A 40 -7.70 20.21 3.79
CA GLU A 40 -7.30 21.28 4.72
C GLU A 40 -5.89 21.08 5.29
N HIS A 41 -5.39 19.85 5.29
CA HIS A 41 -4.05 19.51 5.79
C HIS A 41 -3.10 19.05 4.67
N LEU A 42 -3.51 19.18 3.40
CA LEU A 42 -2.62 19.00 2.28
C LEU A 42 -1.91 20.32 1.97
N SER A 43 -0.59 20.26 1.80
CA SER A 43 0.14 21.38 1.21
C SER A 43 -0.42 21.67 -0.19
N PRO A 44 -0.64 22.93 -0.58
CA PRO A 44 -1.11 23.25 -1.92
C PRO A 44 -0.15 22.64 -2.95
N LYS A 45 -0.70 21.90 -3.93
CA LYS A 45 0.09 21.32 -5.01
C LYS A 45 0.64 22.47 -5.85
N VAL A 46 1.94 22.74 -5.75
CA VAL A 46 2.63 23.69 -6.63
C VAL A 46 2.81 22.99 -7.97
N ILE A 47 1.96 23.31 -8.94
CA ILE A 47 2.09 22.81 -10.31
C ILE A 47 3.08 23.74 -11.04
N PRO A 48 4.25 23.26 -11.48
CA PRO A 48 5.28 24.11 -12.08
C PRO A 48 4.91 24.62 -13.48
N SER A 49 3.93 24.01 -14.15
CA SER A 49 3.43 24.49 -15.46
C SER A 49 1.98 24.08 -15.72
N HIS A 50 1.24 24.90 -16.47
CA HIS A 50 -0.16 24.67 -16.85
C HIS A 50 -0.36 23.36 -17.65
N ALA A 51 0.65 22.91 -18.41
CA ALA A 51 0.57 21.64 -19.13
C ALA A 51 0.46 20.41 -18.19
N GLN A 52 0.93 20.51 -16.95
CA GLN A 52 0.81 19.44 -15.94
C GLN A 52 -0.52 19.49 -15.17
N SER A 53 -1.26 20.60 -15.21
CA SER A 53 -2.58 20.69 -14.56
C SER A 53 -3.67 19.95 -15.34
N ASP A 54 -3.51 19.89 -16.66
CA ASP A 54 -4.52 19.38 -17.59
C ASP A 54 -4.38 17.87 -17.85
N GLU A 55 -3.29 17.25 -17.40
CA GLU A 55 -3.08 15.80 -17.42
C GLU A 55 -3.89 15.13 -16.31
N CYS A 56 -5.22 15.27 -16.35
CA CYS A 56 -6.11 14.28 -15.77
C CYS A 56 -5.99 13.04 -16.67
N MET A 57 -4.97 12.22 -16.41
CA MET A 57 -4.52 11.09 -17.25
C MET A 57 -5.52 9.92 -17.30
N TRP A 58 -6.81 10.15 -17.04
CA TRP A 58 -7.87 9.17 -17.19
C TRP A 58 -8.12 8.93 -18.68
N SER A 59 -7.45 7.92 -19.22
CA SER A 59 -7.47 7.55 -20.63
C SER A 59 -7.45 6.02 -20.75
N GLU A 60 -7.76 5.50 -21.94
CA GLU A 60 -7.63 4.05 -22.19
C GLU A 60 -6.22 3.53 -21.90
N LYS A 61 -5.21 4.37 -22.10
CA LYS A 61 -3.81 4.06 -21.81
C LYS A 61 -3.59 3.78 -20.32
N THR A 62 -4.13 4.60 -19.41
CA THR A 62 -3.96 4.37 -17.97
C THR A 62 -4.75 3.16 -17.50
N VAL A 63 -5.92 2.89 -18.06
CA VAL A 63 -6.67 1.64 -17.79
C VAL A 63 -5.85 0.41 -18.19
N ASN A 64 -5.21 0.44 -19.36
CA ASN A 64 -4.36 -0.67 -19.81
C ASN A 64 -3.12 -0.84 -18.92
N LEU A 65 -2.51 0.24 -18.44
CA LEU A 65 -1.40 0.17 -17.48
C LEU A 65 -1.83 -0.48 -16.16
N LEU A 66 -2.99 -0.11 -15.62
CA LEU A 66 -3.54 -0.71 -14.40
C LEU A 66 -3.78 -2.21 -14.56
N ARG A 67 -4.25 -2.65 -15.74
CA ARG A 67 -4.42 -4.08 -16.05
C ARG A 67 -3.08 -4.82 -16.03
N LEU A 68 -2.06 -4.28 -16.70
CA LEU A 68 -0.72 -4.87 -16.74
C LEU A 68 -0.08 -4.95 -15.34
N GLU A 69 -0.28 -3.93 -14.50
CA GLU A 69 0.18 -3.95 -13.12
C GLU A 69 -0.46 -5.05 -12.29
N ARG A 70 -1.78 -5.23 -12.44
CA ARG A 70 -2.51 -6.31 -11.79
C ARG A 70 -2.01 -7.68 -12.23
N GLU A 71 -1.80 -7.87 -13.53
CA GLU A 71 -1.26 -9.13 -14.07
C GLU A 71 0.14 -9.42 -13.53
N LYS A 72 1.01 -8.41 -13.50
CA LYS A 72 2.36 -8.51 -12.93
C LYS A 72 2.33 -8.91 -11.46
N GLN A 73 1.42 -8.35 -10.66
CA GLN A 73 1.26 -8.73 -9.25
C GLN A 73 0.79 -10.18 -9.09
N ILE A 74 -0.13 -10.64 -9.94
CA ILE A 74 -0.61 -12.04 -9.93
C ILE A 74 0.54 -13.00 -10.26
N ILE A 75 1.36 -12.68 -11.28
CA ILE A 75 2.51 -13.50 -11.65
C ILE A 75 3.50 -13.60 -10.49
N ARG A 76 3.88 -12.47 -9.89
CA ARG A 76 4.78 -12.45 -8.71
C ARG A 76 4.23 -13.30 -7.56
N ARG A 77 2.95 -13.14 -7.23
CA ARG A 77 2.30 -13.93 -6.17
C ARG A 77 2.37 -15.44 -6.45
N ARG A 78 2.18 -15.85 -7.71
CA ARG A 78 2.30 -17.27 -8.11
C ARG A 78 3.73 -17.78 -8.00
N GLU A 79 4.71 -16.97 -8.39
CA GLU A 79 6.13 -17.31 -8.26
C GLU A 79 6.55 -17.46 -6.81
N ASP A 80 6.14 -16.52 -5.94
CA ASP A 80 6.42 -16.57 -4.51
C ASP A 80 5.80 -17.80 -3.85
N GLN A 81 4.54 -18.12 -4.19
CA GLN A 81 3.89 -19.36 -3.73
C GLN A 81 4.63 -20.61 -4.20
N ARG A 82 5.12 -20.64 -5.45
CA ARG A 82 5.89 -21.78 -5.96
C ARG A 82 7.21 -21.93 -5.21
N ARG A 83 7.93 -20.83 -4.98
CA ARG A 83 9.18 -20.81 -4.20
C ARG A 83 8.93 -21.28 -2.77
N GLN A 84 7.87 -20.79 -2.12
CA GLN A 84 7.51 -21.19 -0.77
C GLN A 84 7.26 -22.70 -0.69
N ARG A 85 6.47 -23.27 -1.61
CA ARG A 85 6.25 -24.73 -1.67
C ARG A 85 7.54 -25.53 -1.85
N TYR A 86 8.48 -25.01 -2.65
CA TYR A 86 9.78 -25.64 -2.82
C TYR A 86 10.58 -25.62 -1.51
N PHE A 87 10.65 -24.48 -0.83
CA PHE A 87 11.35 -24.37 0.45
C PHE A 87 10.67 -25.18 1.57
N ASP A 88 9.35 -25.24 1.61
CA ASP A 88 8.61 -26.08 2.56
C ASP A 88 8.96 -27.56 2.34
N ARG A 89 8.98 -28.00 1.08
CA ARG A 89 9.40 -29.36 0.73
C ARG A 89 10.84 -29.62 1.12
N LEU A 90 11.76 -28.72 0.77
CA LEU A 90 13.18 -28.84 1.14
C LEU A 90 13.38 -28.93 2.66
N LYS A 91 12.64 -28.13 3.43
CA LYS A 91 12.65 -28.18 4.89
C LYS A 91 12.16 -29.53 5.43
N HIS A 92 11.13 -30.10 4.83
CA HIS A 92 10.65 -31.44 5.19
C HIS A 92 11.67 -32.54 4.87
N TRP A 93 12.31 -32.49 3.68
CA TRP A 93 13.37 -33.44 3.33
C TRP A 93 14.56 -33.34 4.28
N ASN A 94 15.08 -32.13 4.50
CA ASN A 94 16.17 -31.93 5.45
C ASN A 94 15.81 -32.48 6.84
N LYS A 95 14.60 -32.22 7.34
CA LYS A 95 14.13 -32.78 8.61
C LYS A 95 14.06 -34.31 8.63
N SER A 96 13.69 -34.93 7.51
CA SER A 96 13.68 -36.39 7.36
C SER A 96 15.10 -36.97 7.28
N ASP A 97 16.03 -36.27 6.64
CA ASP A 97 17.42 -36.68 6.54
C ASP A 97 18.11 -36.60 7.92
N TYR A 98 17.82 -35.55 8.71
CA TYR A 98 18.24 -35.47 10.12
C TYR A 98 17.65 -36.58 11.01
N LEU A 99 16.57 -37.27 10.60
CA LEU A 99 16.03 -38.42 11.31
C LEU A 99 16.63 -39.75 10.84
N ASN A 100 17.40 -39.75 9.74
CA ASN A 100 17.98 -40.95 9.13
C ASN A 100 19.48 -41.12 9.39
N GLU A 101 20.17 -40.15 10.00
CA GLU A 101 21.61 -40.29 10.28
C GLU A 101 21.91 -41.13 11.54
N ASP A 102 20.93 -41.39 12.41
CA ASP A 102 21.10 -42.24 13.61
C ASP A 102 19.77 -42.91 14.03
N SER A 103 19.10 -43.64 13.13
CA SER A 103 18.24 -44.74 13.57
C SER A 103 19.15 -45.89 14.03
N ILE A 104 19.62 -45.74 15.28
CA ILE A 104 20.29 -46.71 16.14
C ILE A 104 19.59 -48.07 16.10
#